data_AF-E9RTI2-F1
#
_entry.id   AF-E9RTI2-F1
#
_cell.length_a   1.000
_cell.length_b   1.000
_cell.length_c   1.000
_cell.angle_alpha   90.00
_cell.angle_beta   90.00
_cell.angle_gamma   90.00
#
_symmetry.space_group_name_H-M   'P 1'
#
loop_
_entity.id
_entity.type
_entity.pdbx_description
1 polymer ?
#
loop_
_entity_poly.entity_id
_entity_poly.type
_entity_poly.pdbx_seq_one_letter_code
_entity_poly.pdbx_strand_id
1 'polypeptide(L)'
;MRYVEMTIEEAVKYCKGKKVLVAEQDLEKNENEVVSFERKTFQECKELIEHAETIAKIYDDFINQLRVFSAKQMDLINIKPKGTMSTILVHDSESKSNICSENG
;
A
#
# COMPACT_ATOMS: atom_id res chain seq x y z
N MET A 1 10.15 2.78 10.09
CA MET A 1 9.71 2.06 8.86
C MET A 1 10.45 0.74 8.73
N ARG A 2 9.73 -0.38 8.68
CA ARG A 2 10.28 -1.71 8.37
C ARG A 2 9.57 -2.26 7.13
N TYR A 3 10.34 -2.84 6.21
CA TYR A 3 9.82 -3.49 5.01
C TYR A 3 9.70 -4.99 5.26
N VAL A 4 8.53 -5.53 4.97
CA VAL A 4 8.28 -6.98 4.99
C VAL A 4 7.84 -7.36 3.59
N GLU A 5 8.62 -8.19 2.91
CA GLU A 5 8.23 -8.76 1.63
C GLU A 5 7.03 -9.69 1.84
N MET A 6 6.07 -9.66 0.92
CA MET A 6 4.85 -10.46 1.01
C MET A 6 4.60 -11.19 -0.30
N THR A 7 4.01 -12.37 -0.18
CA THR A 7 3.43 -13.09 -1.32
C THR A 7 2.13 -12.43 -1.79
N ILE A 8 1.70 -12.74 -3.01
CA ILE A 8 0.43 -12.29 -3.58
C ILE A 8 -0.73 -12.72 -2.67
N GLU A 9 -0.74 -13.98 -2.22
CA GLU A 9 -1.80 -14.53 -1.38
C GLU A 9 -1.92 -13.81 -0.03
N GLU A 10 -0.78 -13.51 0.61
CA GLU A 10 -0.74 -12.77 1.87
C GLU A 10 -1.25 -11.35 1.69
N ALA A 11 -0.86 -10.68 0.60
CA ALA A 11 -1.29 -9.32 0.28
C ALA A 11 -2.80 -9.25 -0.01
N VAL A 12 -3.33 -10.15 -0.83
CA VAL A 12 -4.78 -10.24 -1.11
C VAL A 12 -5.56 -10.50 0.18
N LYS A 13 -5.09 -11.42 1.02
CA LYS A 13 -5.71 -11.70 2.33
C LYS A 13 -5.67 -10.48 3.24
N TYR A 14 -4.57 -9.71 3.22
CA TYR A 14 -4.40 -8.52 4.05
C TYR A 14 -5.41 -7.41 3.70
N CYS A 15 -5.74 -7.26 2.41
CA CYS A 15 -6.68 -6.25 1.92
C CYS A 15 -8.16 -6.68 2.02
N LYS A 16 -8.44 -7.98 2.18
CA LYS A 16 -9.81 -8.52 2.14
C LYS A 16 -10.68 -7.94 3.27
N GLY A 17 -11.84 -7.39 2.88
CA GLY A 17 -12.83 -6.83 3.81
C GLY A 17 -12.48 -5.44 4.35
N LYS A 18 -11.40 -4.82 3.89
CA LYS A 18 -10.94 -3.50 4.35
C LYS A 18 -11.24 -2.42 3.32
N LYS A 19 -11.40 -1.18 3.80
CA LYS A 19 -11.42 0.01 2.93
C LYS A 19 -9.99 0.37 2.59
N VAL A 20 -9.73 0.51 1.30
CA VAL A 20 -8.39 0.74 0.75
C VAL A 20 -8.38 2.01 -0.09
N LEU A 21 -7.34 2.81 0.10
CA LEU A 21 -7.04 3.95 -0.75
C LEU A 21 -5.79 3.62 -1.54
N VAL A 22 -5.82 3.83 -2.85
CA VAL A 22 -4.72 3.51 -3.75
C VAL A 22 -4.24 4.77 -4.43
N ALA A 23 -2.92 4.98 -4.39
CA ALA A 23 -2.22 6.00 -5.16
C ALA A 23 -1.31 5.27 -6.15
N GLU A 24 -1.43 5.55 -7.44
CA GLU A 24 -0.60 4.93 -8.49
C GLU A 24 0.39 5.94 -9.07
N GLN A 25 1.67 5.61 -8.98
CA GLN A 25 2.76 6.42 -9.50
C GLN A 25 3.45 5.70 -10.66
N ASP A 26 3.74 6.43 -11.73
CA ASP A 26 4.63 5.94 -12.77
C ASP A 26 6.08 6.27 -12.36
N LEU A 27 6.87 5.22 -12.08
CA LEU A 27 8.24 5.39 -11.61
C LEU A 27 9.21 5.80 -12.72
N GLU A 28 8.81 5.69 -14.00
CA GLU A 28 9.62 6.09 -15.16
C GLU A 28 9.33 7.53 -15.59
N LYS A 29 8.29 8.17 -15.03
CA LYS A 29 7.93 9.57 -15.26
C LYS A 29 8.44 10.47 -14.14
N ASN A 30 8.22 11.78 -14.30
CA ASN A 30 8.72 12.85 -13.43
C ASN A 30 8.60 12.51 -11.92
N GLU A 31 9.70 12.72 -11.19
CA GLU A 31 9.78 12.54 -9.74
C GLU A 31 8.81 13.43 -8.94
N ASN A 32 8.27 14.48 -9.57
CA ASN A 32 7.33 15.45 -8.99
C ASN A 32 5.85 15.17 -9.34
N GLU A 33 5.52 13.96 -9.79
CA GLU A 33 4.13 13.58 -10.02
C GLU A 33 3.33 13.68 -8.71
N VAL A 34 2.31 14.56 -8.70
CA VAL A 34 1.37 14.65 -7.57
C VAL A 34 0.39 13.49 -7.69
N VAL A 35 0.64 12.43 -6.93
CA VAL A 35 -0.24 11.26 -6.93
C VAL A 35 -1.32 11.42 -5.85
N SER A 36 -2.58 11.40 -6.28
CA SER A 36 -3.73 11.43 -5.37
C SER A 36 -4.17 10.02 -5.00
N PHE A 37 -4.66 9.87 -3.77
CA PHE A 37 -5.29 8.63 -3.31
C PHE A 37 -6.74 8.56 -3.77
N GLU A 38 -7.10 7.43 -4.38
CA GLU A 38 -8.46 7.14 -4.81
C GLU A 38 -9.01 5.91 -4.09
N ARG A 39 -10.33 5.88 -3.88
CA ARG A 39 -10.99 4.70 -3.32
C ARG A 39 -11.09 3.65 -4.41
N LYS A 40 -10.51 2.48 -4.17
CA LYS A 40 -10.66 1.32 -5.04
C LYS A 40 -11.46 0.23 -4.37
N THR A 41 -12.20 -0.51 -5.18
CA THR A 41 -12.86 -1.73 -4.75
C THR A 41 -11.82 -2.80 -4.43
N PHE A 42 -12.25 -3.83 -3.70
CA PHE A 42 -11.39 -4.98 -3.44
C PHE A 42 -10.92 -5.66 -4.73
N GLN A 43 -11.77 -5.71 -5.75
CA GLN A 43 -11.46 -6.36 -7.02
C GLN A 43 -10.34 -5.62 -7.76
N GLU A 44 -10.42 -4.29 -7.86
CA GLU A 44 -9.37 -3.47 -8.48
C GLU A 44 -8.05 -3.58 -7.69
N CYS A 45 -8.10 -3.63 -6.36
CA CYS A 45 -6.90 -3.84 -5.55
C CYS A 45 -6.31 -5.24 -5.74
N LYS A 46 -7.15 -6.25 -5.85
CA LYS A 46 -6.73 -7.62 -6.09
C LYS A 46 -5.99 -7.72 -7.43
N GLU A 47 -6.51 -7.09 -8.48
CA GLU A 47 -5.88 -7.04 -9.80
C GLU A 47 -4.48 -6.39 -9.74
N LEU A 48 -4.35 -5.26 -9.04
CA LEU A 48 -3.04 -4.61 -8.83
C LEU A 48 -2.04 -5.55 -8.14
N ILE A 49 -2.48 -6.28 -7.11
CA ILE A 49 -1.63 -7.21 -6.35
C ILE A 49 -1.25 -8.43 -7.21
N GLU A 50 -2.18 -8.97 -8.00
CA GLU A 50 -1.93 -10.14 -8.85
C GLU A 50 -1.00 -9.84 -10.04
N HIS A 51 -0.99 -8.59 -10.52
CA HIS A 51 -0.08 -8.13 -11.58
C HIS A 51 1.30 -7.67 -11.07
N ALA A 52 1.53 -7.72 -9.75
CA ALA A 52 2.76 -7.25 -9.16
C ALA A 52 3.91 -8.26 -9.28
N GLU A 53 5.10 -7.76 -9.60
CA GLU A 53 6.34 -8.55 -9.51
C GLU A 53 7.02 -8.40 -8.15
N THR A 54 6.71 -7.36 -7.39
CA THR A 54 7.24 -7.16 -6.04
C THR A 54 6.19 -6.51 -5.15
N ILE A 55 6.01 -7.06 -3.95
CA ILE A 55 5.06 -6.56 -2.96
C ILE A 55 5.79 -6.39 -1.63
N ALA A 56 5.68 -5.20 -1.05
CA ALA A 56 6.29 -4.87 0.22
C ALA A 56 5.29 -4.19 1.14
N LYS A 57 5.13 -4.74 2.34
CA LYS A 57 4.41 -4.06 3.42
C LYS A 57 5.36 -3.16 4.16
N ILE A 58 4.94 -1.90 4.32
CA ILE A 58 5.61 -0.91 5.14
C ILE A 58 4.87 -0.83 6.45
N TYR A 59 5.58 -1.20 7.51
CA TYR A 59 5.12 -1.03 8.87
C TYR A 59 5.70 0.27 9.43
N ASP A 60 4.80 1.18 9.79
CA ASP A 60 5.07 2.33 10.64
C ASP A 60 3.99 2.40 11.72
N ASP A 61 4.31 3.00 12.88
CA ASP A 61 3.45 3.00 14.07
C ASP A 61 2.11 3.73 13.85
N PHE A 62 2.00 4.51 12.77
CA PHE A 62 0.83 5.33 12.45
C PHE A 62 0.10 4.92 11.17
N ILE A 63 0.76 4.22 10.22
CA ILE A 63 0.19 3.93 8.91
C ILE A 63 0.63 2.56 8.42
N ASN A 64 -0.35 1.73 8.10
CA ASN A 64 -0.16 0.47 7.39
C ASN A 64 -0.28 0.70 5.88
N GLN A 65 0.84 0.55 5.17
CA GLN A 65 0.90 0.71 3.72
C GLN A 65 1.38 -0.57 3.06
N LEU A 66 0.79 -0.90 1.93
CA LEU A 66 1.29 -1.93 1.03
C LEU A 66 1.76 -1.26 -0.25
N ARG A 67 3.04 -1.41 -0.59
CA ARG A 67 3.60 -0.99 -1.87
C ARG A 67 3.62 -2.16 -2.82
N VAL A 68 3.04 -1.94 -3.99
CA VAL A 68 2.85 -2.93 -5.02
C VAL A 68 3.54 -2.42 -6.28
N PHE A 69 4.52 -3.17 -6.79
CA PHE A 69 5.32 -2.78 -7.94
C PHE A 69 5.02 -3.69 -9.12
N SER A 70 4.73 -3.11 -10.28
CA SER A 70 4.51 -3.88 -11.51
C SER A 70 5.79 -4.45 -12.12
N ALA A 71 6.96 -3.99 -11.67
CA ALA A 71 8.26 -4.53 -12.07
C ALA A 71 9.08 -4.95 -10.84
N LYS A 72 9.91 -5.99 -11.02
CA LYS A 72 10.76 -6.52 -9.96
C LYS A 72 11.70 -5.46 -9.39
N GLN A 73 11.65 -5.27 -8.08
CA GLN A 73 12.54 -4.40 -7.31
C GLN A 73 13.53 -5.28 -6.52
N MET A 74 14.84 -5.10 -6.75
CA MET A 74 15.87 -5.89 -6.07
C MET A 74 16.16 -5.40 -4.65
N ASP A 75 15.91 -4.12 -4.38
CA ASP A 75 16.13 -3.46 -3.10
C ASP A 75 14.93 -2.54 -2.81
N LEU A 76 14.29 -2.75 -1.66
CA LEU A 76 13.11 -1.99 -1.22
C LEU A 76 13.46 -0.64 -0.59
N ILE A 77 14.75 -0.41 -0.29
CA ILE A 77 15.30 0.87 0.17
C ILE A 77 15.68 1.73 -1.05
N ASN A 78 16.35 1.12 -2.04
CA ASN A 78 16.80 1.79 -3.26
C ASN A 78 15.93 1.42 -4.47
N ILE A 79 14.66 1.85 -4.42
CA ILE A 79 13.68 1.62 -5.50
C ILE A 79 14.22 2.15 -6.83
N LYS A 80 14.13 1.32 -7.87
CA LYS A 80 14.50 1.69 -9.23
C LYS A 80 13.34 2.35 -9.96
N PRO A 81 13.60 3.39 -10.77
CA PRO A 81 12.59 4.07 -11.57
C PRO A 81 12.16 3.18 -12.74
N LYS A 82 11.37 2.14 -12.45
CA LYS A 82 10.92 1.14 -13.43
C LYS A 82 9.50 0.71 -13.14
N GLY A 83 8.66 0.72 -14.17
CA GLY A 83 7.25 0.36 -14.07
C GLY A 83 6.45 1.33 -13.22
N THR A 84 5.44 0.80 -12.54
CA THR A 84 4.49 1.55 -11.70
C THR A 84 4.55 1.08 -10.26
N MET A 85 4.29 2.01 -9.33
CA MET A 85 4.14 1.73 -7.90
C MET A 85 2.75 2.13 -7.45
N SER A 86 1.98 1.18 -6.95
CA SER A 86 0.73 1.44 -6.26
C SER A 86 0.96 1.42 -4.75
N THR A 87 0.61 2.50 -4.06
CA THR A 87 0.58 2.57 -2.60
C THR A 87 -0.84 2.34 -2.13
N ILE A 88 -1.08 1.22 -1.45
CA ILE A 88 -2.37 0.85 -0.89
C ILE A 88 -2.34 1.15 0.62
N LEU A 89 -3.11 2.15 1.04
CA LEU A 89 -3.34 2.42 2.46
C LEU A 89 -4.45 1.52 2.96
N VAL A 90 -4.12 0.74 3.98
CA VAL A 90 -5.07 -0.17 4.61
C VAL A 90 -5.46 0.41 5.95
N HIS A 91 -6.68 0.93 6.05
CA HIS A 91 -7.23 1.33 7.34
C HIS A 91 -7.69 0.09 8.10
N ASP A 92 -7.00 -0.22 9.19
CA ASP A 92 -7.50 -1.17 10.16
C ASP A 92 -8.71 -0.52 10.85
N SER A 93 -9.89 -1.12 10.67
CA SER A 93 -11.12 -0.67 11.35
C SER A 93 -11.10 -0.90 12.86
N GLU A 94 -9.97 -1.33 13.44
CA GLU A 94 -9.79 -1.59 14.87
C GLU A 94 -8.94 -0.55 15.61
N SER A 95 -8.67 0.60 15.01
CA SER A 95 -8.39 1.79 15.83
C SER A 95 -9.73 2.31 16.35
N LYS A 96 -10.29 1.64 17.37
CA LYS A 96 -11.17 2.35 18.30
C LYS A 96 -10.37 3.56 18.76
N SER A 97 -10.80 4.73 18.29
CA SER A 97 -10.49 6.01 18.86
C SER A 97 -10.74 5.93 20.37
N ASN A 98 -9.71 5.62 21.15
CA ASN A 98 -9.58 6.13 22.51
C ASN A 98 -9.26 7.62 22.39
N ILE A 99 -10.22 8.40 21.87
CA ILE A 99 -10.26 9.82 22.14
C ILE A 99 -11.01 9.91 23.46
N CYS A 100 -10.22 10.27 24.47
CA CYS A 100 -10.55 10.48 25.86
C CYS A 100 -11.99 10.95 26.07
N SER A 101 -12.79 10.12 26.74
CA SER A 101 -13.82 10.64 27.63
C SER A 101 -13.10 11.18 28.86
N GLU A 102 -12.63 12.43 28.80
CA GLU A 102 -12.38 13.18 30.02
C GLU A 102 -13.74 13.49 30.66
N ASN A 103 -13.98 12.79 31.77
CA ASN A 103 -15.05 13.10 32.71
C ASN A 103 -14.77 14.46 33.36
N GLY A 104 -15.80 15.29 33.52
CA GLY A 104 -15.76 16.53 34.29
C GLY A 104 -16.95 17.42 33.99
#